data_AF-A0A382YKX8-F1
#
_entry.id   AF-A0A382YKX8-F1
#
_cell.length_a   1.000
_cell.length_b   1.000
_cell.length_c   1.000
_cell.angle_alpha   90.00
_cell.angle_beta   90.00
_cell.angle_gamma   90.00
#
_symmetry.space_group_name_H-M   'P 1'
#
loop_
_entity.id
_entity.type
_entity.pdbx_description
1 polymer ?
#
loop_
_entity_poly.entity_id
_entity_poly.type
_entity_poly.pdbx_seq_one_letter_code
_entity_poly.pdbx_strand_id
1 'polypeptide(L)' 'MKGVILNIVPDAQIVDITHNIEPQNITQAALILNATYPWFPRKTVHVVVVDPGVGSGSTSRTK' A
#
# COMPACT_ATOMS: atom_id res chain seq x y z
N MET A 1 -0.51 3.36 10.61
CA MET A 1 -1.30 3.86 9.47
C MET A 1 -2.80 3.92 9.75
N LYS A 2 -3.45 2.82 10.16
CA LYS A 2 -4.92 2.77 10.36
C LYS A 2 -5.49 3.87 11.25
N GLY A 3 -4.85 4.17 12.39
CA GLY A 3 -5.29 5.25 13.28
C GLY A 3 -5.34 6.64 12.62
N VAL A 4 -4.40 6.93 11.72
CA VAL A 4 -4.41 8.21 10.96
C VAL A 4 -5.57 8.22 9.97
N ILE A 5 -5.81 7.10 9.27
CA ILE A 5 -6.95 6.96 8.35
C ILE A 5 -8.26 7.16 9.11
N LEU A 6 -8.46 6.47 10.24
CA LEU A 6 -9.67 6.57 11.05
C LEU A 6 -9.84 7.93 11.72
N ASN A 7 -8.75 8.67 11.95
CA ASN A 7 -8.86 10.06 12.42
C ASN A 7 -9.39 11.01 11.33
N ILE A 8 -9.09 10.74 10.05
CA ILE A 8 -9.54 11.56 8.91
C ILE A 8 -10.93 11.13 8.42
N VAL A 9 -11.15 9.81 8.32
CA VAL A 9 -12.40 9.17 7.90
C VAL A 9 -12.74 8.07 8.91
N PRO A 10 -13.47 8.41 9.99
CA PRO A 10 -13.79 7.46 11.07
C PRO A 10 -14.54 6.22 10.62
N ASP A 11 -15.39 6.35 9.60
CA ASP A 11 -16.23 5.26 9.10
C ASP A 11 -15.56 4.42 8.00
N ALA A 12 -14.26 4.63 7.74
CA ALA A 12 -13.54 3.88 6.72
C ALA A 12 -13.45 2.38 7.09
N GLN A 13 -13.89 1.51 6.19
CA GLN A 13 -13.67 0.07 6.30
C GLN A 13 -12.24 -0.29 5.88
N ILE A 14 -11.43 -0.75 6.83
CA ILE A 14 -10.03 -1.09 6.59
C ILE A 14 -9.87 -2.61 6.59
N VAL A 15 -9.53 -3.17 5.43
CA VAL A 15 -9.21 -4.58 5.24
C VAL A 15 -7.73 -4.72 4.96
N ASP A 16 -7.02 -5.55 5.73
CA ASP A 16 -5.63 -5.88 5.44
C ASP A 16 -5.57 -6.98 4.37
N ILE A 17 -4.79 -6.76 3.32
CA ILE A 17 -4.41 -7.83 2.38
C ILE A 17 -3.27 -8.64 3.01
N THR A 18 -2.15 -7.99 3.32
CA THR A 18 -1.05 -8.56 4.08
C THR A 18 -0.08 -7.47 4.52
N HIS A 19 0.62 -7.68 5.63
CA HIS A 19 1.79 -6.89 6.05
C HIS A 19 3.08 -7.71 5.97
N ASN A 20 3.01 -8.94 5.45
CA ASN A 20 4.11 -9.91 5.41
C ASN A 20 4.66 -10.08 3.99
N ILE A 21 5.12 -8.97 3.43
CA ILE A 21 5.94 -8.94 2.22
C ILE A 21 7.40 -9.01 2.66
N GLU A 22 8.23 -9.74 1.93
CA GLU A 22 9.67 -9.73 2.14
C GLU A 22 10.19 -8.28 2.08
N PRO A 23 11.12 -7.88 2.97
CA PRO A 23 11.62 -6.52 2.99
C PRO A 23 12.05 -6.05 1.60
N GLN A 24 11.53 -4.89 1.17
CA GLN A 24 11.86 -4.24 -0.10
C GLN A 24 11.42 -4.98 -1.37
N ASN A 25 10.67 -6.09 -1.27
CA ASN A 25 10.26 -6.90 -2.42
C ASN A 25 9.01 -6.33 -3.12
N ILE A 26 9.21 -5.34 -4.01
CA ILE A 26 8.15 -4.68 -4.77
C ILE A 26 7.42 -5.67 -5.70
N THR A 27 8.15 -6.62 -6.29
CA THR A 27 7.59 -7.62 -7.21
C THR A 27 6.61 -8.55 -6.49
N GLN A 28 6.95 -9.03 -5.30
CA GLN A 28 6.06 -9.86 -4.50
C GLN A 28 4.77 -9.10 -4.12
N ALA A 29 4.88 -7.84 -3.73
CA ALA A 29 3.71 -7.00 -3.44
C ALA A 29 2.82 -6.81 -4.68
N ALA A 30 3.40 -6.58 -5.86
CA ALA A 30 2.66 -6.45 -7.10
C ALA A 30 1.90 -7.75 -7.47
N LEU A 31 2.55 -8.91 -7.32
CA LEU A 31 1.92 -10.21 -7.57
C LEU A 31 0.74 -10.46 -6.62
N ILE A 32 0.91 -10.20 -5.33
CA ILE A 32 -0.14 -10.36 -4.32
C ILE A 32 -1.28 -9.38 -4.58
N LEU A 33 -0.99 -8.11 -4.88
CA LEU A 33 -2.02 -7.13 -5.22
C LEU A 33 -2.81 -7.60 -6.45
N ASN A 34 -2.13 -8.00 -7.52
CA ASN A 34 -2.75 -8.46 -8.76
C ASN A 34 -3.69 -9.66 -8.55
N ALA A 35 -3.32 -10.57 -7.64
CA ALA A 35 -4.15 -11.72 -7.29
C ALA A 35 -5.35 -11.37 -6.40
N THR A 36 -5.28 -10.29 -5.62
CA THR A 36 -6.26 -9.98 -4.56
C THR A 36 -7.25 -8.88 -4.94
N TYR A 37 -6.82 -7.84 -5.65
CA TYR A 37 -7.68 -6.70 -5.96
C TYR A 37 -8.99 -7.04 -6.71
N PRO A 38 -9.07 -8.06 -7.60
CA PRO A 38 -10.31 -8.36 -8.31
C PRO A 38 -11.46 -8.82 -7.41
N TRP A 39 -11.15 -9.28 -6.20
CA TRP A 39 -12.13 -9.75 -5.22
C TRP A 39 -12.75 -8.63 -4.37
N PHE A 40 -12.22 -7.41 -4.47
CA PHE A 40 -12.77 -6.26 -3.78
C PHE A 40 -13.90 -5.62 -4.60
N PRO A 41 -14.91 -5.03 -3.94
CA PRO A 41 -15.96 -4.29 -4.63
C PRO A 41 -15.40 -3.20 -5.54
N ARG A 42 -16.15 -2.87 -6.59
CA ARG A 42 -15.80 -1.71 -7.43
C ARG A 42 -15.73 -0.45 -6.55
N LYS A 43 -14.78 0.43 -6.87
CA LYS A 43 -14.48 1.68 -6.15
C LYS A 43 -13.74 1.49 -4.80
N THR A 44 -13.23 0.29 -4.50
CA THR A 44 -12.27 0.13 -3.40
C THR A 44 -10.98 0.92 -3.68
N VAL A 45 -10.47 1.58 -2.65
CA VAL A 45 -9.15 2.23 -2.66
C VAL A 45 -8.13 1.26 -2.09
N HIS A 46 -7.11 0.90 -2.87
CA HIS A 46 -6.01 0.05 -2.43
C HIS A 46 -4.81 0.91 -2.02
N VAL A 47 -4.35 0.75 -0.79
CA VAL A 47 -3.15 1.42 -0.28
C VAL A 47 -2.05 0.37 -0.15
N VAL A 48 -0.99 0.51 -0.94
CA VAL A 48 0.13 -0.44 -0.99
C VAL A 48 1.43 0.30 -0.75
N VAL A 49 2.15 -0.09 0.29
CA VAL A 49 3.41 0.54 0.69
C VAL A 49 4.50 -0.51 0.79
N VAL A 50 5.37 -0.56 -0.23
CA VAL A 50 6.66 -1.24 -0.20
C VAL A 50 7.67 -0.26 -0.74
N ASP A 51 8.29 0.50 0.16
CA ASP A 51 9.18 1.60 -0.17
C ASP A 51 10.57 1.38 0.45
N PRO A 52 11.53 0.83 -0.32
CA PRO A 52 12.91 0.68 0.11
C PRO A 52 13.64 2.02 0.32
N GLY A 53 13.14 3.10 -0.28
CA GLY A 53 13.78 4.42 -0.34
C GLY A 53 13.24 5.42 0.66
N VAL A 54 12.33 5.03 1.56
CA VAL A 54 11.69 5.97 2.50
C VAL A 54 12.72 6.73 3.33
N GLY A 55 12.60 8.07 3.37
CA GLY A 55 13.52 8.95 4.11
C GLY A 55 14.93 9.08 3.53
N SER A 56 15.25 8.37 2.44
CA SER A 56 16.48 8.57 1.69
C SER A 56 16.27 9.81 0.82
N GLY A 57 17.09 10.85 1.02
CA GLY A 57 17.00 12.10 0.26
C GLY A 57 17.31 11.89 -1.22
N SER A 58 16.35 11.44 -2.01
CA SER A 58 16.43 11.44 -3.46
C SER A 58 15.66 12.64 -3.99
N THR A 59 16.30 13.79 -3.96
CA THR A 59 16.06 14.85 -4.93
C THR A 59 16.39 14.28 -6.31
N SER A 60 15.44 13.63 -6.98
CA SER A 60 15.66 13.18 -8.35
C SER A 60 15.67 14.42 -9.25
N ARG A 61 16.88 14.77 -9.70
CA ARG A 61 17.08 15.57 -10.91
C ARG A 61 16.21 14.98 -12.03
N THR A 62 15.62 15.89 -12.78
CA THR A 62 15.19 15.73 -14.16
C THR A 62 15.93 14.61 -14.90
N LYS A 63 15.15 13.65 -15.42
CA LYS A 63 15.40 13.11 -16.75
C LYS A 63 14.38 13.72 -17.69
#